data_AF-A0A8T9SDL6-F1
#
_entry.id   AF-A0A8T9SDL6-F1
#
_cell.length_a   1.000
_cell.length_b   1.000
_cell.length_c   1.000
_cell.angle_alpha   90.00
_cell.angle_beta   90.00
_cell.angle_gamma   90.00
#
_symmetry.space_group_name_H-M   'P 1'
#
loop_
_entity.id
_entity.type
_entity.pdbx_description
1 polymer ?
#
loop_
_entity_poly.entity_id
_entity_poly.type
_entity_poly.pdbx_seq_one_letter_code
_entity_poly.pdbx_strand_id
1 'polypeptide(L)'
;MVSDDDTSKTPRNDSLIGNLTGYLDTRIDLVRLEIQQKVSTALVGTIHGATLAVLGIFFLIFLSVFAGLALNDALDSPFWGFGVVAGFYLVLLVLVLVGVDKAAFQGIANKAMKDTIYKSDKRQA
;
A
#
# COMPACT_ATOMS: atom_id res chain seq x y z
N MET A 1 33.53 17.14 68.88
CA MET A 1 33.94 16.20 67.82
C MET A 1 32.79 16.19 66.82
N VAL A 2 33.09 16.51 65.57
CA VAL A 2 32.15 16.96 64.53
C VAL A 2 31.17 15.86 64.16
N SER A 3 29.88 16.17 64.18
CA SER A 3 28.81 15.36 63.61
C SER A 3 28.59 15.80 62.17
N ASP A 4 29.27 15.15 61.23
CA ASP A 4 28.95 15.21 59.80
C ASP A 4 28.39 13.84 59.39
N ASP A 5 27.09 13.66 59.61
CA ASP A 5 26.32 12.52 59.09
C ASP A 5 25.83 12.89 57.68
N ASP A 6 26.68 12.64 56.68
CA ASP A 6 26.37 12.82 55.26
C ASP A 6 25.43 11.69 54.78
N THR A 7 24.14 11.95 54.88
CA THR A 7 23.03 11.04 54.55
C THR A 7 22.69 10.96 53.05
N SER A 8 23.58 11.40 52.15
CA SER A 8 23.30 11.47 50.71
C SER A 8 23.65 10.21 49.89
N LYS A 9 24.08 9.10 50.52
CA LYS A 9 24.48 7.87 49.80
C LYS A 9 23.27 7.05 49.34
N THR A 10 22.64 7.47 48.25
CA THR A 10 21.76 6.60 47.47
C THR A 10 22.52 5.33 47.07
N PRO A 11 21.97 4.13 47.33
CA PRO A 11 22.68 2.90 47.06
C PRO A 11 22.88 2.76 45.54
N ARG A 12 24.07 2.32 45.12
CA ARG A 12 24.51 2.30 43.70
C ARG A 12 23.58 1.50 42.78
N ASN A 13 22.76 0.61 43.33
CA ASN A 13 21.75 -0.13 42.60
C ASN A 13 20.62 0.79 42.07
N ASP A 14 20.21 1.82 42.80
CA ASP A 14 19.11 2.70 42.39
C ASP A 14 19.48 3.55 41.17
N SER A 15 20.74 3.99 41.09
CA SER A 15 21.24 4.75 39.92
C SER A 15 21.43 3.85 38.70
N LEU A 16 21.84 2.59 38.88
CA LEU A 16 21.91 1.61 37.80
C LEU A 16 20.51 1.23 37.29
N ILE A 17 19.56 1.01 38.21
CA ILE A 17 18.16 0.72 37.89
C ILE A 17 17.54 1.90 37.16
N GLY A 18 17.74 3.14 37.63
CA GLY A 18 17.23 4.36 37.00
C GLY A 18 17.78 4.61 35.58
N ASN A 19 19.07 4.32 35.36
CA ASN A 19 19.66 4.41 34.02
C ASN A 19 19.11 3.31 33.08
N LEU A 20 18.87 2.10 33.62
CA LEU A 20 18.32 0.98 32.84
C LEU A 20 16.86 1.25 32.46
N THR A 21 16.04 1.75 33.38
CA THR A 21 14.65 2.12 33.11
C THR A 21 14.58 3.26 32.10
N GLY A 22 15.41 4.30 32.22
CA GLY A 22 15.44 5.38 31.22
C GLY A 22 15.84 4.90 29.81
N TYR A 23 16.75 3.93 29.72
CA TYR A 23 17.09 3.28 28.45
C TYR A 23 15.94 2.43 27.90
N LEU A 24 15.27 1.64 28.75
CA LEU A 24 14.10 0.84 28.34
C LEU A 24 12.97 1.73 27.84
N ASP A 25 12.66 2.82 28.54
CA ASP A 25 11.62 3.78 28.12
C ASP A 25 11.95 4.37 26.75
N THR A 26 13.21 4.80 26.55
CA THR A 26 13.66 5.31 25.25
C THR A 26 13.53 4.26 24.14
N ARG A 27 13.82 2.98 24.44
CA ARG A 27 13.68 1.88 23.47
C ARG A 27 12.21 1.61 23.14
N ILE A 28 11.32 1.66 24.13
CA ILE A 28 9.87 1.52 23.93
C ILE A 28 9.33 2.66 23.08
N ASP A 29 9.76 3.90 23.34
CA ASP A 29 9.36 5.07 22.56
C ASP A 29 9.82 4.97 21.11
N LEU A 30 11.06 4.53 20.86
CA LEU A 30 11.58 4.26 19.52
C LEU A 30 10.72 3.22 18.78
N VAL A 31 10.41 2.09 19.41
CA VAL A 31 9.57 1.04 18.82
C VAL A 31 8.17 1.58 18.51
N ARG A 32 7.58 2.35 19.42
CA ARG A 32 6.27 2.97 19.22
C ARG A 32 6.28 3.94 18.03
N LEU A 33 7.35 4.74 17.89
CA LEU A 33 7.53 5.66 16.79
C LEU A 33 7.66 4.93 15.45
N GLU A 34 8.50 3.89 15.39
CA GLU A 34 8.69 3.06 14.19
C GLU A 34 7.38 2.38 13.76
N ILE A 35 6.62 1.86 14.72
CA ILE A 35 5.31 1.26 14.45
C ILE A 35 4.36 2.32 13.87
N GLN A 36 4.26 3.50 14.49
CA GLN A 36 3.40 4.57 13.99
C GLN A 36 3.78 4.99 12.57
N GLN A 37 5.07 5.12 12.28
CA GLN A 37 5.55 5.50 10.97
C GLN A 37 5.24 4.41 9.93
N LYS A 38 5.51 3.14 10.23
CA LYS A 38 5.20 2.01 9.34
C LYS A 38 3.71 1.88 9.09
N VAL A 39 2.88 1.98 10.13
CA VAL A 39 1.42 1.92 10.02
C VAL A 39 0.90 3.11 9.22
N SER A 40 1.37 4.33 9.48
CA SER A 40 0.98 5.52 8.74
C SER A 40 1.31 5.39 7.25
N THR A 41 2.54 5.01 6.91
CA THR A 41 2.94 4.82 5.51
C THR A 41 2.14 3.69 4.82
N ALA A 42 1.93 2.57 5.51
CA ALA A 42 1.13 1.47 4.97
C ALA A 42 -0.33 1.88 4.75
N LEU A 43 -0.94 2.61 5.70
CA LEU A 43 -2.33 3.08 5.59
C LEU A 43 -2.49 4.08 4.45
N VAL A 44 -1.61 5.08 4.35
CA VAL A 44 -1.67 6.08 3.27
C VAL A 44 -1.52 5.39 1.92
N GLY A 45 -0.56 4.49 1.76
CA GLY A 45 -0.39 3.71 0.53
C GLY A 45 -1.61 2.86 0.19
N THR A 46 -2.18 2.18 1.18
CA THR A 46 -3.36 1.33 1.01
C THR A 46 -4.60 2.14 0.62
N ILE A 47 -4.87 3.25 1.32
CA ILE A 47 -6.02 4.12 1.03
C ILE A 47 -5.88 4.74 -0.37
N HIS A 48 -4.68 5.20 -0.73
CA HIS A 48 -4.44 5.77 -2.04
C HIS A 48 -4.63 4.72 -3.15
N GLY A 49 -4.04 3.53 -2.99
CA GLY A 49 -4.19 2.42 -3.92
C GLY A 49 -5.65 1.95 -4.05
N ALA A 50 -6.35 1.83 -2.93
CA ALA A 50 -7.78 1.46 -2.91
C ALA A 50 -8.64 2.51 -3.61
N THR A 51 -8.39 3.80 -3.35
CA THR A 51 -9.10 4.90 -4.02
C THR A 51 -8.90 4.83 -5.53
N LEU A 52 -7.66 4.67 -5.99
CA LEU A 52 -7.35 4.52 -7.42
C LEU A 52 -8.01 3.28 -8.03
N ALA A 53 -7.99 2.15 -7.32
CA ALA A 53 -8.63 0.92 -7.79
C ALA A 53 -10.15 1.09 -7.96
N VAL A 54 -10.81 1.71 -6.97
CA VAL A 54 -12.25 1.99 -7.03
C VAL A 54 -12.59 2.93 -8.18
N LEU A 55 -11.84 4.04 -8.33
CA LEU A 55 -12.04 4.97 -9.45
C LEU A 55 -11.80 4.29 -10.80
N GLY A 56 -10.76 3.46 -10.91
CA GLY A 56 -10.45 2.72 -12.12
C GLY A 56 -11.55 1.72 -12.51
N ILE A 57 -12.13 1.01 -11.53
CA ILE A 57 -13.26 0.11 -11.75
C ILE A 57 -14.48 0.90 -12.22
N PHE A 58 -14.84 2.02 -11.57
CA PHE A 58 -15.96 2.85 -12.02
C PHE A 58 -15.76 3.40 -13.42
N PHE A 59 -14.55 3.89 -13.72
CA PHE A 59 -14.20 4.36 -15.05
C PHE A 59 -14.39 3.26 -16.10
N LEU A 60 -13.88 2.04 -15.84
CA LEU A 60 -14.04 0.92 -16.76
C LEU A 60 -15.50 0.53 -16.96
N ILE A 61 -16.30 0.48 -15.88
CA ILE A 61 -17.73 0.16 -15.97
C ILE A 61 -18.45 1.21 -16.84
N PHE A 62 -18.25 2.49 -16.56
CA PHE A 62 -18.90 3.56 -17.34
C PHE A 62 -18.42 3.60 -18.78
N LEU A 63 -17.12 3.36 -19.02
CA LEU A 63 -16.60 3.26 -20.37
C LEU A 63 -17.23 2.09 -21.13
N SER A 64 -17.42 0.95 -20.46
CA SER A 64 -18.07 -0.23 -21.04
C SER A 64 -19.54 0.02 -21.38
N VAL A 65 -20.27 0.67 -20.46
CA VAL A 65 -21.67 1.07 -20.69
C VAL A 65 -21.74 2.07 -21.85
N PHE A 66 -20.88 3.08 -21.86
CA PHE A 66 -20.81 4.06 -22.94
C PHE A 66 -20.50 3.38 -24.28
N ALA A 67 -19.52 2.49 -24.34
CA ALA A 67 -19.19 1.75 -25.55
C ALA A 67 -20.37 0.88 -26.03
N GLY A 68 -21.06 0.21 -25.11
CA GLY A 68 -22.27 -0.57 -25.42
C GLY A 68 -23.38 0.30 -26.01
N LEU A 69 -23.63 1.47 -25.42
CA LEU A 69 -24.63 2.43 -25.91
C LEU A 69 -24.23 3.04 -27.26
N ALA A 70 -22.96 3.43 -27.44
CA ALA A 70 -22.46 3.96 -28.71
C ALA A 70 -22.55 2.92 -29.83
N LEU A 71 -22.27 1.65 -29.52
CA LEU A 71 -22.43 0.55 -30.47
C LEU A 71 -23.91 0.25 -30.75
N ASN A 72 -24.79 0.32 -29.75
CA ASN A 72 -26.23 0.17 -29.97
C ASN A 72 -26.77 1.21 -30.97
N ASP A 73 -26.36 2.47 -30.82
CA ASP A 73 -26.71 3.55 -31.76
C ASP A 73 -26.16 3.28 -33.16
N ALA A 74 -24.90 2.84 -33.27
CA ALA A 74 -24.27 2.52 -34.55
C ALA A 74 -24.86 1.27 -35.24
N LEU A 75 -25.40 0.31 -34.49
CA LEU A 75 -25.99 -0.93 -35.00
C LEU A 75 -27.52 -0.81 -35.17
N ASP A 76 -28.11 0.36 -34.90
CA ASP A 76 -29.56 0.60 -34.89
C ASP A 76 -30.33 -0.45 -34.09
N SER A 77 -29.77 -0.84 -32.94
CA SER A 77 -30.28 -1.94 -32.12
C SER A 77 -30.21 -1.63 -30.64
N PRO A 78 -31.24 -2.00 -29.85
CA PRO A 78 -31.27 -1.69 -28.42
C PRO A 78 -30.30 -2.52 -27.56
N PHE A 79 -29.72 -3.61 -28.06
CA PHE A 79 -28.90 -4.51 -27.21
C PHE A 79 -27.64 -5.11 -27.88
N TRP A 80 -27.52 -5.09 -29.21
CA TRP A 80 -26.40 -5.76 -29.89
C TRP A 80 -25.03 -5.17 -29.54
N GLY A 81 -24.96 -3.87 -29.21
CA GLY A 81 -23.75 -3.21 -28.74
C GLY A 81 -23.21 -3.79 -27.44
N PHE A 82 -24.07 -4.14 -26.48
CA PHE A 82 -23.64 -4.86 -25.27
C PHE A 82 -23.15 -6.28 -25.58
N GLY A 83 -23.75 -6.95 -26.58
CA GLY A 83 -23.30 -8.26 -27.05
C GLY A 83 -21.89 -8.23 -27.63
N VAL A 84 -21.56 -7.20 -28.42
CA VAL A 84 -20.21 -6.97 -28.96
C VAL A 84 -19.20 -6.70 -27.84
N VAL A 85 -19.55 -5.86 -26.87
CA VAL A 85 -18.71 -5.58 -25.70
C VAL A 85 -18.46 -6.86 -24.88
N ALA A 86 -19.49 -7.68 -24.66
CA ALA A 86 -19.35 -8.96 -23.98
C ALA A 86 -18.44 -9.94 -24.76
N GLY A 87 -18.61 -10.02 -26.08
CA GLY A 87 -17.75 -10.81 -26.96
C GLY A 87 -16.28 -10.38 -26.89
N PHE A 88 -16.03 -9.06 -26.87
CA PHE A 88 -14.69 -8.51 -26.70
C PHE A 88 -14.04 -8.96 -25.37
N TYR A 89 -14.78 -8.89 -24.25
CA TYR A 89 -14.26 -9.39 -22.97
C TYR A 89 -14.05 -10.91 -22.95
N LEU A 90 -14.89 -11.68 -23.63
CA LEU A 90 -14.71 -13.12 -23.76
C LEU A 90 -13.42 -13.44 -24.52
N VAL A 91 -13.15 -12.75 -25.64
CA VAL A 91 -11.90 -12.91 -26.39
C VAL A 91 -10.68 -12.55 -25.54
N LEU A 92 -10.73 -11.44 -24.79
CA LEU A 92 -9.67 -11.08 -23.85
C LEU A 92 -9.46 -12.17 -22.79
N LEU A 93 -10.54 -12.72 -22.24
CA LEU A 93 -10.47 -13.79 -21.24
C LEU A 93 -9.78 -15.03 -21.81
N VAL A 94 -10.14 -15.46 -23.03
CA VAL A 94 -9.49 -16.59 -23.70
C VAL A 94 -8.02 -16.30 -23.97
N LEU A 95 -7.68 -15.09 -24.42
CA LEU A 95 -6.29 -14.69 -24.67
C LEU A 95 -5.45 -14.72 -23.39
N VAL A 96 -6.02 -14.29 -22.26
CA VAL A 96 -5.37 -14.39 -20.95
C VAL A 96 -5.20 -15.84 -20.53
N LEU A 97 -6.22 -16.69 -20.68
CA LEU A 97 -6.15 -18.09 -20.28
C LEU A 97 -5.16 -18.91 -21.12
N VAL A 98 -5.04 -18.61 -22.42
CA VAL A 98 -4.21 -19.39 -23.35
C VAL A 98 -2.80 -18.79 -23.50
N GLY A 99 -2.66 -17.47 -23.46
CA GLY A 99 -1.41 -16.78 -23.82
C GLY A 99 -0.62 -16.19 -22.65
N VAL A 100 -1.19 -16.09 -21.44
CA VAL A 100 -0.50 -15.49 -20.29
C VAL A 100 0.02 -16.59 -19.38
N ASP A 101 1.23 -17.07 -19.68
CA ASP A 101 1.98 -17.89 -18.77
C ASP A 101 2.27 -17.14 -17.46
N LYS A 102 2.38 -17.86 -16.34
CA LYS A 102 2.71 -17.29 -15.02
C LYS A 102 3.93 -16.36 -15.07
N ALA A 103 4.89 -16.64 -15.96
CA ALA A 103 6.09 -15.82 -16.17
C ALA A 103 5.78 -14.42 -16.75
N ALA A 104 4.82 -14.29 -17.67
CA ALA A 104 4.41 -13.00 -18.22
C ALA A 104 3.70 -12.15 -17.16
N PHE A 105 2.85 -12.77 -16.35
CA PHE A 105 2.17 -12.11 -15.23
C PHE A 105 3.19 -11.63 -14.16
N GLN A 106 4.16 -12.49 -13.82
CA GLN A 106 5.26 -12.13 -12.91
C GLN A 106 6.15 -11.01 -13.50
N GLY A 107 6.40 -11.01 -14.81
CA GLY A 107 7.18 -9.97 -15.49
C GLY A 107 6.52 -8.59 -15.43
N ILE A 108 5.21 -8.52 -15.67
CA ILE A 108 4.43 -7.27 -15.58
C ILE A 108 4.34 -6.81 -14.12
N ALA A 109 4.05 -7.73 -13.19
CA ALA A 109 3.97 -7.41 -11.77
C ALA A 109 5.30 -6.85 -11.24
N ASN A 110 6.43 -7.48 -11.59
CA ASN A 110 7.75 -7.03 -11.16
C ASN A 110 8.13 -5.67 -11.77
N LYS A 111 7.73 -5.40 -13.03
CA LYS A 111 7.97 -4.10 -13.68
C LYS A 111 7.12 -2.99 -13.05
N ALA A 112 5.84 -3.24 -12.81
CA ALA A 112 4.94 -2.30 -12.15
C ALA A 112 5.38 -1.99 -10.71
N MET A 113 5.84 -3.01 -9.96
CA MET A 113 6.38 -2.85 -8.62
C MET A 113 7.70 -2.08 -8.61
N LYS A 114 8.62 -2.39 -9.55
CA LYS A 114 9.91 -1.71 -9.61
C LYS A 114 9.77 -0.22 -9.94
N ASP A 115 8.86 0.17 -10.85
CA ASP A 115 8.70 1.59 -11.20
C ASP A 115 7.98 2.42 -10.12
N THR A 116 7.08 1.81 -9.33
CA THR A 116 6.37 2.50 -8.25
C THR A 116 7.15 2.54 -6.93
N ILE A 117 7.98 1.52 -6.64
CA ILE A 117 8.79 1.46 -5.41
C ILE A 117 10.18 2.12 -5.60
N TYR A 118 10.78 2.09 -6.80
CA TYR A 118 12.16 2.58 -6.98
C TYR A 118 12.27 4.11 -7.12
N LYS A 119 11.15 4.82 -7.33
CA LYS A 119 11.16 6.29 -7.48
C LYS A 119 11.12 7.04 -6.14
N SER A 120 10.79 6.39 -5.02
CA SER A 120 10.74 7.04 -3.70
C SER A 120 12.10 7.13 -3.00
N ASP A 121 13.09 6.31 -3.37
CA ASP A 121 14.42 6.30 -2.71
C ASP A 121 15.41 7.32 -3.33
N LYS A 122 15.17 7.78 -4.56
CA LYS A 122 16.03 8.78 -5.24
C LYS A 122 15.70 10.24 -4.97
N ARG A 123 14.82 10.54 -4.01
CA ARG A 123 14.52 11.92 -3.56
C ARG A 123 15.18 12.29 -2.23
N GLN A 124 15.97 11.39 -1.62
CA GLN A 124 16.67 11.65 -0.36
C GLN A 124 18.21 11.51 -0.44
N ALA A 125 18.79 11.51 -1.66
CA ALA A 125 20.23 11.59 -1.87
C ALA A 125 20.60 12.87 -2.61
#